data_AF-A0A699YPN8-F1
#
_entry.id   AF-A0A699YPN8-F1
#
_cell.length_a   1.000
_cell.length_b   1.000
_cell.length_c   1.000
_cell.angle_alpha   90.00
_cell.angle_beta   90.00
_cell.angle_gamma   90.00
#
_symmetry.space_group_name_H-M   'P 1'
#
loop_
_entity.id
_entity.type
_entity.pdbx_description
1 polymer ?
#
loop_
_entity_poly.entity_id
_entity_poly.type
_entity_poly.pdbx_seq_one_letter_code
_entity_poly.pdbx_strand_id
1 'polypeptide(L)' 'MVGGGVLAYTLLGVAWHEATGEAAFLILDPHYTGGEDLRKIQAGSWVAWKRPGDTAAAGGPLFVADAFYNFLCPQRPTAV' A
#
# COMPACT_ATOMS: atom_id res chain seq x y z
N MET A 1 -0.48 2.09 8.63
CA MET A 1 -0.69 0.65 8.28
C MET A 1 -2.14 0.50 7.83
N VAL A 2 -2.38 -0.31 6.80
CA VAL A 2 -3.72 -0.65 6.30
C VAL A 2 -3.91 -2.15 6.38
N GLY A 3 -5.02 -2.59 6.97
CA GLY A 3 -5.39 -4.01 7.07
C GLY A 3 -6.80 -4.23 6.55
N GLY A 4 -6.99 -5.26 5.73
CA GLY A 4 -8.31 -5.65 5.21
C GLY A 4 -8.31 -7.07 4.66
N GLY A 5 -9.39 -7.80 4.89
CA GLY A 5 -9.44 -9.24 4.67
C GLY A 5 -8.38 -9.96 5.51
N VAL A 6 -7.49 -10.72 4.86
CA VAL A 6 -6.39 -11.48 5.50
C VAL A 6 -5.01 -10.87 5.25
N LEU A 7 -4.94 -9.71 4.58
CA LEU A 7 -3.67 -9.05 4.21
C LEU A 7 -3.53 -7.69 4.90
N ALA A 8 -2.28 -7.29 5.10
CA ALA A 8 -1.93 -5.96 5.60
C ALA A 8 -0.80 -5.37 4.78
N TYR A 9 -0.82 -4.05 4.62
CA TYR A 9 0.17 -3.29 3.88
C TYR A 9 0.57 -2.01 4.63
N THR A 10 1.65 -1.38 4.18
CA THR A 10 2.01 -0.03 4.63
C THR A 10 1.73 0.97 3.53
N LEU A 11 0.75 1.85 3.75
CA LEU A 11 0.48 2.99 2.89
C LEU A 11 1.48 4.11 3.21
N LEU A 12 2.28 4.50 2.23
CA LEU A 12 3.30 5.56 2.36
C LEU A 12 2.84 6.90 1.80
N GLY A 13 1.87 6.90 0.89
CA GLY A 13 1.39 8.12 0.24
C GLY A 13 0.17 7.86 -0.63
N VAL A 14 -0.54 8.94 -0.93
CA VAL A 14 -1.72 8.94 -1.79
C VAL A 14 -1.52 10.02 -2.85
N ALA A 15 -1.71 9.65 -4.12
CA ALA A 15 -1.88 10.59 -5.21
C ALA A 15 -3.37 10.62 -5.54
N TRP A 16 -3.98 11.80 -5.51
CA TRP A 16 -5.42 11.96 -5.73
C TRP A 16 -5.67 13.15 -6.64
N HIS A 17 -6.49 12.95 -7.66
CA HIS A 17 -6.90 13.99 -8.58
C HIS A 17 -8.34 14.41 -8.26
N GLU A 18 -8.50 15.58 -7.62
CA GLU A 18 -9.77 16.04 -7.05
C GLU A 18 -10.91 16.12 -8.08
N ALA A 19 -10.64 16.57 -9.30
CA ALA A 19 -11.68 16.76 -10.31
C ALA A 19 -12.19 15.46 -10.96
N THR A 20 -11.38 14.39 -10.99
CA THR A 20 -11.76 13.11 -11.63
C THR A 20 -12.02 12.00 -10.62
N GLY A 21 -11.56 12.16 -9.37
CA GLY A 21 -11.60 11.12 -8.35
C GLY A 21 -10.56 10.02 -8.55
N GLU A 22 -9.68 10.12 -9.56
CA GLU A 22 -8.61 9.15 -9.76
C GLU A 22 -7.65 9.15 -8.58
N ALA A 23 -7.30 7.95 -8.10
CA ALA A 23 -6.40 7.76 -6.98
C ALA A 23 -5.35 6.70 -7.27
N ALA A 24 -4.15 6.90 -6.72
CA ALA A 24 -3.12 5.88 -6.60
C ALA A 24 -2.52 5.90 -5.19
N PHE A 25 -2.08 4.74 -4.75
CA PHE A 25 -1.59 4.47 -3.40
C PHE A 25 -0.15 3.98 -3.49
N LEU A 26 0.77 4.65 -2.80
CA LEU A 26 2.15 4.18 -2.68
C LEU A 26 2.19 3.11 -1.59
N ILE A 27 2.28 1.86 -2.02
CA ILE A 27 2.23 0.68 -1.14
C ILE A 27 3.64 0.15 -0.92
N LEU A 28 4.00 -0.05 0.35
CA LEU A 28 5.08 -0.92 0.79
C LEU A 28 4.46 -2.25 1.24
N ASP A 29 4.75 -3.31 0.49
CA ASP A 29 4.22 -4.65 0.69
C ASP A 29 5.14 -5.45 1.65
N PRO A 30 4.68 -5.78 2.87
CA PRO A 30 5.50 -6.44 3.88
C PRO A 30 5.75 -7.92 3.61
N HIS A 31 5.16 -8.50 2.56
CA HIS A 31 5.32 -9.91 2.22
C HIS A 31 6.58 -10.20 1.40
N TYR A 32 7.43 -9.19 1.15
CA TYR A 32 8.72 -9.41 0.52
C TYR A 32 9.61 -10.29 1.41
N THR A 33 10.04 -11.44 0.88
CA THR A 33 10.89 -12.42 1.60
C THR A 33 12.32 -12.50 1.06
N GLY A 34 12.67 -11.67 0.07
CA GLY A 34 14.04 -11.60 -0.45
C GLY A 34 14.99 -10.84 0.50
N GLY A 35 16.28 -10.83 0.17
CA GLY A 35 17.29 -10.04 0.88
C GLY A 35 17.22 -8.55 0.57
N GLU A 36 18.15 -7.76 1.12
CA GLU A 36 18.19 -6.29 0.97
C GLU A 36 18.66 -5.82 -0.42
N ASP A 37 17.93 -6.21 -1.46
CA ASP A 37 18.17 -5.80 -2.84
C ASP A 37 17.22 -4.68 -3.24
N LEU A 38 17.70 -3.44 -3.12
CA LEU A 38 16.92 -2.24 -3.43
C LEU A 38 16.34 -2.26 -4.84
N ARG A 39 17.07 -2.80 -5.82
CA ARG A 39 16.60 -2.86 -7.21
C ARG A 39 15.41 -3.79 -7.32
N LYS A 40 15.45 -4.95 -6.66
CA LYS A 40 14.31 -5.88 -6.64
C LYS A 40 13.11 -5.30 -5.90
N ILE A 41 13.33 -4.59 -4.80
CA ILE A 41 12.27 -3.96 -4.01
C ILE A 41 11.55 -2.88 -4.84
N GLN A 42 12.30 -2.06 -5.58
CA GLN A 42 11.77 -0.92 -6.33
C GLN A 42 11.41 -1.21 -7.79
N ALA A 43 11.59 -2.45 -8.28
CA ALA A 43 11.27 -2.84 -9.66
C ALA A 43 9.76 -2.91 -9.98
N GLY A 44 8.93 -2.07 -9.33
CA GLY A 44 7.51 -1.92 -9.61
C GLY A 44 6.58 -2.90 -8.87
N SER A 45 7.11 -3.73 -7.97
CA SER A 45 6.33 -4.70 -7.21
C SER A 45 6.17 -4.30 -5.75
N TRP A 46 7.23 -4.43 -4.93
CA TRP A 46 7.16 -4.41 -3.46
C TRP A 46 7.05 -3.02 -2.85
N VAL A 47 7.63 -2.01 -3.49
CA VAL A 47 7.38 -0.59 -3.18
C VAL A 47 7.00 0.12 -4.47
N ALA A 48 5.70 0.35 -4.67
CA ALA A 48 5.20 0.89 -5.93
C ALA A 48 3.86 1.63 -5.77
N TRP A 49 3.58 2.51 -6.73
CA TRP A 49 2.25 3.09 -6.90
C TRP A 49 1.28 2.06 -7.45
N LYS A 50 0.10 1.95 -6.84
CA LYS A 50 -0.98 1.04 -7.21
C LYS A 50 -2.30 1.79 -7.32
N ARG A 51 -3.09 1.50 -8.33
CA ARG A 51 -4.45 2.03 -8.52
C ARG A 51 -5.49 1.08 -7.93
N PRO A 52 -6.72 1.54 -7.65
CA PRO A 52 -7.84 0.63 -7.42
C PRO A 52 -7.94 -0.41 -8.53
N GLY A 53 -8.04 -1.68 -8.17
CA GLY A 53 -8.08 -2.81 -9.11
C GLY A 53 -6.71 -3.44 -9.44
N ASP A 54 -5.59 -2.79 -9.07
CA ASP A 54 -4.27 -3.40 -9.24
C ASP A 54 -4.02 -4.58 -8.28
N THR A 55 -3.10 -5.45 -8.68
CA THR A 55 -2.62 -6.58 -7.88
C THR A 55 -1.52 -6.16 -6.90
N ALA A 56 -1.57 -6.70 -5.67
CA ALA A 56 -0.48 -6.62 -4.71
C ALA A 56 0.77 -7.37 -5.20
N ALA A 57 1.95 -7.07 -4.65
CA ALA A 57 3.18 -7.75 -5.03
C ALA A 57 3.16 -9.22 -4.57
N ALA A 58 2.56 -9.46 -3.40
CA ALA A 58 2.27 -10.79 -2.87
C ALA A 58 1.27 -11.61 -3.71
N GLY A 59 0.66 -11.01 -4.73
CA GLY A 59 -0.41 -11.59 -5.52
C GLY A 59 -1.80 -11.25 -4.99
N GLY A 60 -2.82 -11.44 -5.83
CA GLY A 60 -4.21 -11.09 -5.52
C GLY A 60 -4.49 -9.58 -5.58
N PRO A 61 -5.79 -9.19 -5.50
CA PRO A 61 -6.18 -7.79 -5.55
C PRO A 61 -5.64 -7.00 -4.35
N LEU A 62 -5.16 -5.78 -4.57
CA LEU A 62 -4.71 -4.90 -3.49
C LEU A 62 -5.86 -4.54 -2.54
N PHE A 63 -6.98 -4.09 -3.12
CA PHE A 63 -8.23 -3.82 -2.42
C PHE A 63 -9.31 -4.79 -2.89
N VAL A 64 -9.86 -5.58 -1.96
CA VAL A 64 -10.95 -6.54 -2.19
C VAL A 64 -12.26 -5.80 -2.00
N ALA A 65 -13.13 -5.81 -3.02
CA ALA A 65 -14.35 -5.00 -3.06
C ALA A 65 -15.29 -5.23 -1.87
N ASP A 66 -15.41 -6.48 -1.40
CA ASP A 66 -16.34 -6.85 -0.32
C ASP A 66 -15.66 -7.00 1.06
N ALA A 67 -14.46 -6.43 1.23
CA ALA A 67 -13.74 -6.45 2.50
C ALA A 67 -13.79 -5.08 3.19
N PHE A 68 -13.83 -5.09 4.52
CA PHE A 68 -13.58 -3.88 5.31
C PHE A 68 -12.07 -3.59 5.38
N TYR A 69 -11.72 -2.30 5.43
CA TYR A 69 -10.35 -1.83 5.59
C TYR A 69 -10.24 -0.90 6.78
N ASN A 70 -9.26 -1.17 7.65
CA ASN A 70 -8.92 -0.31 8.78
C ASN A 70 -7.58 0.38 8.52
N PHE A 71 -7.53 1.67 8.84
CA PHE A 71 -6.33 2.49 8.72
C PHE A 71 -5.84 2.88 10.11
N LEU A 72 -4.62 2.44 10.43
CA LEU A 72 -3.88 2.99 11.55
C LEU A 72 -3.06 4.17 11.04
N CYS A 73 -3.40 5.36 11.53
CA CYS A 73 -2.76 6.64 11.21
C CYS A 73 -1.96 7.13 12.43
N PRO A 74 -0.66 6.81 12.53
CA PRO A 74 0.16 7.20 13.67
C PRO A 74 0.16 8.73 13.83
N GLN A 75 0.01 9.19 15.08
CA GLN A 75 0.10 10.61 15.40
C GLN A 75 1.51 10.93 15.90
N ARG A 76 2.07 12.03 15.41
CA ARG A 76 3.37 12.52 15.89
C ARG A 76 3.18 13.14 17.29
N PRO A 77 3.92 12.69 18.32
CA PRO A 77 3.90 13.38 19.62
C PRO A 77 4.41 14.82 19.50
N THR A 78 3.92 15.71 20.35
CA THR A 78 4.33 17.13 20.38
C THR A 78 5.62 17.37 21.17
N ALA A 79 6.01 16.43 22.03
CA ALA A 79 7.19 16.56 22.89
C ALA A 79 8.45 15.94 22.26
N VAL A 80 9.62 16.49 22.61
CA VAL A 80 10.96 16.00 22.24
C VAL A 80 11.58 15.24 23.42
#